data_AF-A0A8H7GGD9-F1
#
_entry.id   AF-A0A8H7GGD9-F1
#
_cell.length_a   1.000
_cell.length_b   1.000
_cell.length_c   1.000
_cell.angle_alpha   90.00
_cell.angle_beta   90.00
_cell.angle_gamma   90.00
#
_symmetry.space_group_name_H-M   'P 1'
#
loop_
_entity.id
_entity.type
_entity.pdbx_description
1 polymer ?
#
loop_
_entity_poly.entity_id
_entity_poly.type
_entity_poly.pdbx_seq_one_letter_code
_entity_poly.pdbx_strand_id
1 'polypeptide(L)'
;MIAATAIFVYEWMLCVDDEVEIGMRKGMNVPIITYFLARLTTLLHIFTSTTILMSTIQPAAPPDGWGVSVGMVSFIAWWFCGALTSLLFFFRVLAVFNDSCAKKVIFSVLWGLTVCATIPLVYTVAVPALPASVCRLYIEGSHPIVFITSCPERPVLAMILLILMATHHILVFISISHELLSNNTHAGAGYMRTLFTGNGLLPVSKSLLRSGQLYVSVSVGLVFATILIYWEAGGWWMLWSAIHPAAECILSCRVFRTLLLSEPKLGESIELIRTKDVEEMVMAAIDRVNNRERC
;
A
#
# COMPACT_ATOMS: atom_id res chain seq x y z
N MET A 1 -4.40 16.60 -11.61
CA MET A 1 -4.63 15.18 -12.02
C MET A 1 -3.76 14.76 -13.21
N ILE A 2 -3.63 15.59 -14.26
CA ILE A 2 -2.66 15.32 -15.36
C ILE A 2 -1.24 15.11 -14.81
N ALA A 3 -0.76 16.02 -13.95
CA ALA A 3 0.56 15.88 -13.33
C ALA A 3 0.70 14.58 -12.51
N ALA A 4 -0.33 14.18 -11.77
CA ALA A 4 -0.31 12.92 -11.03
C ALA A 4 -0.24 11.69 -11.96
N THR A 5 -0.97 11.73 -13.08
CA THR A 5 -0.90 10.70 -14.13
C THR A 5 0.50 10.65 -14.72
N ALA A 6 1.07 11.80 -15.10
CA ALA A 6 2.40 11.90 -15.67
C ALA A 6 3.48 11.41 -14.70
N ILE A 7 3.40 11.78 -13.42
CA ILE A 7 4.32 11.30 -12.38
C ILE A 7 4.21 9.79 -12.20
N PHE A 8 2.99 9.24 -12.17
CA PHE A 8 2.79 7.80 -12.01
C PHE A 8 3.32 7.01 -13.21
N VAL A 9 3.05 7.48 -14.43
CA VAL A 9 3.58 6.87 -15.66
C VAL A 9 5.10 6.98 -15.72
N TYR A 10 5.65 8.15 -15.38
CA TYR A 10 7.09 8.37 -15.33
C TYR A 10 7.76 7.45 -14.31
N GLU A 11 7.17 7.32 -13.12
CA GLU A 11 7.64 6.37 -12.11
C GLU A 11 7.61 4.94 -12.66
N TRP A 12 6.55 4.54 -13.36
CA TRP A 12 6.48 3.22 -13.99
C TRP A 12 7.58 3.01 -15.02
N MET A 13 7.79 3.97 -15.92
CA MET A 13 8.85 3.89 -16.93
C MET A 13 10.24 3.74 -16.29
N LEU A 14 10.52 4.45 -15.20
CA LEU A 14 11.79 4.32 -14.47
C LEU A 14 11.99 2.96 -13.81
N CYS A 15 10.94 2.15 -13.67
CA CYS A 15 10.97 0.86 -13.00
C CYS A 15 10.92 -0.32 -13.98
N VAL A 16 10.75 -0.08 -15.28
CA VAL A 16 10.56 -1.14 -16.28
C VAL A 16 11.73 -2.13 -16.30
N ASP A 17 12.97 -1.66 -16.22
CA ASP A 17 14.15 -2.53 -16.27
C ASP A 17 14.15 -3.51 -15.08
N ASP A 18 13.84 -3.02 -13.89
CA ASP A 18 13.72 -3.84 -12.68
C ASP A 18 12.53 -4.82 -12.78
N GLU A 19 11.42 -4.42 -13.41
CA GLU A 19 10.24 -5.27 -13.60
C GLU A 19 10.52 -6.41 -14.57
N VAL A 20 11.23 -6.13 -15.67
CA VAL A 20 11.70 -7.14 -16.62
C VAL A 20 12.67 -8.09 -15.93
N GLU A 21 13.60 -7.59 -15.12
CA GLU A 21 14.51 -8.41 -14.33
C GLU A 21 13.75 -9.34 -13.36
N ILE A 22 12.75 -8.83 -12.64
CA ILE A 22 11.91 -9.64 -11.75
C ILE A 22 11.16 -10.71 -12.53
N GLY A 23 10.53 -10.35 -13.65
CA GLY A 23 9.77 -11.29 -14.49
C GLY A 23 10.65 -12.41 -15.05
N MET A 24 11.84 -12.06 -15.55
CA MET A 24 12.79 -13.02 -16.12
C MET A 24 13.37 -13.95 -15.05
N ARG A 25 13.64 -13.45 -13.83
CA ARG A 25 14.27 -14.25 -12.77
C ARG A 25 13.31 -15.11 -11.96
N LYS A 26 12.15 -14.58 -11.61
CA LYS A 26 11.21 -15.23 -10.68
C LYS A 26 10.02 -15.89 -11.37
N GLY A 27 9.79 -15.60 -12.66
CA GLY A 27 8.63 -16.06 -13.40
C GLY A 27 7.32 -15.42 -12.91
N MET A 28 6.20 -15.78 -13.55
CA MET A 28 4.88 -15.27 -13.18
C MET A 28 4.31 -16.03 -11.98
N ASN A 29 4.60 -15.55 -10.77
CA ASN A 29 4.00 -16.04 -9.53
C ASN A 29 2.85 -15.13 -9.06
N VAL A 30 1.95 -15.65 -8.22
CA VAL A 30 0.77 -14.91 -7.70
C VAL A 30 1.13 -13.51 -7.15
N PRO A 31 2.18 -13.33 -6.31
CA PRO A 31 2.54 -11.99 -5.83
C PRO A 31 2.98 -11.02 -6.93
N ILE A 32 3.61 -11.52 -8.00
CA ILE A 32 4.05 -10.72 -9.15
C ILE A 32 2.84 -10.34 -10.03
N ILE A 33 1.91 -11.26 -10.23
CA ILE A 33 0.64 -10.96 -10.93
C ILE A 33 -0.14 -9.89 -10.17
N THR A 34 -0.28 -10.03 -8.84
CA THR A 34 -0.90 -9.03 -7.98
C THR A 34 -0.18 -7.68 -8.07
N TYR A 35 1.14 -7.66 -8.18
CA TYR A 35 1.93 -6.45 -8.34
C TYR A 35 1.55 -5.69 -9.61
N PHE A 36 1.56 -6.35 -10.77
CA PHE A 36 1.19 -5.71 -12.04
C PHE A 36 -0.27 -5.29 -12.07
N LEU A 37 -1.18 -6.10 -11.52
CA LEU A 37 -2.60 -5.75 -11.39
C LEU A 37 -2.80 -4.51 -10.50
N ALA A 38 -2.06 -4.39 -9.40
CA ALA A 38 -2.13 -3.21 -8.54
C ALA A 38 -1.77 -1.95 -9.34
N ARG A 39 -0.65 -1.96 -10.05
CA ARG A 39 -0.22 -0.83 -10.89
C ARG A 39 -1.23 -0.48 -11.98
N LEU A 40 -1.75 -1.49 -12.69
CA LEU A 40 -2.70 -1.30 -13.78
C LEU A 40 -4.02 -0.69 -13.29
N THR A 41 -4.55 -1.21 -12.18
CA THR A 41 -5.81 -0.71 -11.58
C THR A 41 -5.64 0.69 -11.00
N THR A 42 -4.48 1.02 -10.43
CA THR A 42 -4.14 2.39 -10.04
C THR A 42 -4.09 3.34 -11.23
N LEU A 43 -3.41 2.95 -12.32
CA LEU A 43 -3.33 3.77 -13.53
C LEU A 43 -4.72 4.01 -14.12
N LEU A 44 -5.55 2.96 -14.19
CA LEU A 44 -6.93 3.07 -14.65
C LEU A 44 -7.72 4.06 -13.80
N HIS A 45 -7.63 3.98 -12.47
CA HIS A 45 -8.32 4.89 -11.56
C HIS A 45 -7.89 6.35 -11.72
N ILE A 46 -6.58 6.62 -11.83
CA ILE A 46 -6.07 7.98 -12.02
C ILE A 46 -6.51 8.54 -13.39
N PHE A 47 -6.48 7.69 -14.42
CA PHE A 47 -6.91 8.05 -15.77
C PHE A 47 -8.40 8.38 -15.80
N THR A 48 -9.27 7.50 -15.29
CA THR A 48 -10.72 7.74 -15.23
C THR A 48 -11.04 8.97 -14.40
N SER A 49 -10.37 9.17 -13.28
CA SER A 49 -10.56 10.37 -12.44
C SER A 49 -10.13 11.66 -13.17
N THR A 50 -9.07 11.60 -13.98
CA THR A 50 -8.67 12.73 -14.85
C THR A 50 -9.70 13.01 -15.93
N THR A 51 -10.29 11.97 -16.56
CA THR A 51 -11.34 12.15 -17.56
C THR A 51 -12.61 12.76 -16.98
N ILE A 52 -13.00 12.34 -15.75
CA ILE A 52 -14.12 12.94 -15.02
C ILE A 52 -13.86 14.43 -14.82
N LEU A 53 -12.68 14.80 -14.30
CA LEU A 53 -12.34 16.21 -14.10
C LEU A 53 -12.38 17.02 -15.42
N MET A 54 -11.82 16.50 -16.50
CA MET A 54 -11.82 17.20 -17.79
C MET A 54 -13.23 17.46 -18.34
N SER A 55 -14.13 16.50 -18.19
CA SER A 55 -15.53 16.68 -18.63
C SER A 55 -16.27 17.77 -17.88
N THR A 56 -15.91 18.04 -16.61
CA THR A 56 -16.54 19.10 -15.81
C THR A 56 -16.12 20.51 -16.22
N ILE A 57 -15.01 20.62 -16.95
CA ILE A 57 -14.44 21.88 -17.43
C ILE A 57 -14.92 22.20 -18.85
N GLN A 58 -15.37 21.20 -19.61
CA GLN A 58 -15.81 21.40 -20.99
C GLN A 58 -17.24 21.97 -21.05
N PRO A 59 -17.51 22.93 -21.96
CA PRO A 59 -18.84 23.53 -22.12
C PRO A 59 -19.85 22.60 -22.81
N ALA A 60 -19.39 21.50 -23.40
CA ALA A 60 -20.25 20.50 -24.02
C ALA A 60 -20.81 19.56 -22.96
N ALA A 61 -22.14 19.40 -22.91
CA ALA A 61 -22.77 18.42 -22.04
C ALA A 61 -22.28 17.00 -22.42
N PRO A 62 -21.79 16.21 -21.47
CA PRO A 62 -21.42 14.82 -21.74
C PRO A 62 -22.66 14.00 -22.14
N PRO A 63 -22.50 12.91 -22.88
CA PRO A 63 -23.61 12.02 -23.24
C PRO A 63 -24.37 11.53 -22.02
N ASP A 64 -25.67 11.30 -22.16
CA ASP A 64 -26.52 10.78 -21.08
C ASP A 64 -25.93 9.47 -20.51
N GLY A 65 -25.83 9.41 -19.17
CA GLY A 65 -25.28 8.24 -18.46
C GLY A 65 -23.75 8.13 -18.43
N TRP A 66 -23.01 8.95 -19.19
CA TRP A 66 -21.54 8.90 -19.24
C TRP A 66 -20.88 9.05 -17.86
N GLY A 67 -21.37 9.99 -17.04
CA GLY A 67 -20.85 10.22 -15.69
C GLY A 67 -21.01 9.02 -14.76
N VAL A 68 -22.12 8.28 -14.88
CA VAL A 68 -22.36 7.06 -14.09
C VAL A 68 -21.45 5.93 -14.56
N SER A 69 -21.31 5.73 -15.87
CA SER A 69 -20.44 4.69 -16.42
C SER A 69 -18.97 4.91 -16.05
N VAL A 70 -18.44 6.11 -16.26
CA VAL A 70 -17.04 6.41 -15.94
C VAL A 70 -16.80 6.45 -14.43
N GLY A 71 -17.78 6.95 -13.65
CA GLY A 71 -17.76 6.90 -12.19
C GLY A 71 -17.64 5.46 -11.67
N MET A 72 -18.46 4.54 -12.19
CA MET A 72 -18.42 3.13 -11.82
C MET A 72 -17.08 2.47 -12.15
N VAL A 73 -16.54 2.71 -13.35
CA VAL A 73 -15.21 2.19 -13.71
C VAL A 73 -14.15 2.74 -12.78
N SER A 74 -14.21 4.04 -12.45
CA SER A 74 -13.28 4.68 -11.51
C SER A 74 -13.37 4.07 -10.11
N PHE A 75 -14.57 3.79 -9.63
CA PHE A 75 -14.82 3.14 -8.33
C PHE A 75 -14.26 1.71 -8.30
N ILE A 76 -14.56 0.92 -9.34
CA ILE A 76 -14.05 -0.45 -9.46
C ILE A 76 -12.53 -0.45 -9.47
N ALA A 77 -11.92 0.44 -10.26
CA ALA A 77 -10.46 0.56 -10.34
C ALA A 77 -9.84 0.98 -8.99
N TRP A 78 -10.45 1.94 -8.29
CA TRP A 78 -10.06 2.35 -6.94
C TRP A 78 -10.11 1.19 -5.95
N TRP A 79 -11.22 0.45 -5.94
CA TRP A 79 -11.44 -0.68 -5.04
C TRP A 79 -10.42 -1.80 -5.27
N PHE A 80 -10.19 -2.19 -6.53
CA PHE A 80 -9.18 -3.19 -6.87
C PHE A 80 -7.77 -2.72 -6.51
N CYS A 81 -7.42 -1.46 -6.80
CA CYS A 81 -6.12 -0.88 -6.44
C CYS A 81 -5.85 -1.01 -4.94
N GLY A 82 -6.81 -0.61 -4.08
CA GLY A 82 -6.68 -0.72 -2.63
C GLY A 82 -6.57 -2.18 -2.15
N ALA A 83 -7.40 -3.08 -2.69
CA ALA A 83 -7.40 -4.50 -2.36
C ALA A 83 -6.07 -5.19 -2.73
N LEU A 84 -5.53 -4.89 -3.91
CA LEU A 84 -4.28 -5.49 -4.40
C LEU A 84 -3.05 -4.91 -3.70
N THR A 85 -3.04 -3.60 -3.42
CA THR A 85 -1.96 -2.94 -2.68
C THR A 85 -1.83 -3.48 -1.26
N SER A 86 -2.96 -3.70 -0.58
CA SER A 86 -3.00 -4.35 0.74
C SER A 86 -2.63 -5.83 0.66
N LEU A 87 -3.01 -6.54 -0.40
CA LEU A 87 -2.63 -7.94 -0.62
C LEU A 87 -1.11 -8.11 -0.83
N LEU A 88 -0.45 -7.19 -1.55
CA LEU A 88 1.01 -7.20 -1.70
C LEU A 88 1.74 -7.08 -0.36
N PHE A 89 1.20 -6.27 0.55
CA PHE A 89 1.72 -6.17 1.90
C PHE A 89 1.53 -7.48 2.66
N PHE A 90 0.34 -8.08 2.54
CA PHE A 90 0.05 -9.38 3.14
C PHE A 90 0.97 -10.50 2.65
N PHE A 91 1.31 -10.56 1.37
CA PHE A 91 2.25 -11.57 0.86
C PHE A 91 3.64 -11.48 1.48
N ARG A 92 4.14 -10.26 1.75
CA ARG A 92 5.43 -10.10 2.44
C ARG A 92 5.39 -10.64 3.86
N VAL A 93 4.26 -10.42 4.52
CA VAL A 93 4.01 -10.86 5.88
C VAL A 93 3.92 -12.39 5.93
N LEU A 94 3.22 -13.00 4.98
CA LEU A 94 3.15 -14.46 4.82
C LEU A 94 4.51 -15.10 4.55
N ALA A 95 5.37 -14.44 3.77
CA ALA A 95 6.71 -14.93 3.49
C ALA A 95 7.57 -15.00 4.77
N VAL A 96 7.29 -14.18 5.78
CA VAL A 96 7.96 -14.23 7.09
C VAL A 96 7.31 -15.24 8.04
N PHE A 97 5.98 -15.35 8.01
CA PHE A 97 5.24 -16.27 8.89
C PHE A 97 5.07 -17.64 8.26
N ASN A 98 6.16 -18.39 8.11
CA ASN A 98 6.07 -19.73 7.51
C ASN A 98 5.35 -20.74 8.43
N ASP A 99 5.53 -20.63 9.75
CA ASP A 99 5.27 -21.74 10.70
C ASP A 99 3.86 -21.82 11.32
N SER A 100 2.99 -20.81 11.17
CA SER A 100 1.68 -20.81 11.85
C SER A 100 0.49 -20.59 10.92
N CYS A 101 -0.23 -21.66 10.59
CA CYS A 101 -1.44 -21.63 9.76
C CYS A 101 -2.53 -20.70 10.33
N ALA A 102 -2.71 -20.70 11.66
CA ALA A 102 -3.71 -19.87 12.33
C ALA A 102 -3.49 -18.37 12.06
N LYS A 103 -2.23 -17.90 12.09
CA LYS A 103 -1.90 -16.50 11.82
C LYS A 103 -2.20 -16.13 10.37
N LYS A 104 -1.86 -17.01 9.41
CA LYS A 104 -2.18 -16.81 7.98
C LYS A 104 -3.68 -16.63 7.76
N VAL A 105 -4.50 -17.47 8.41
CA VAL A 105 -5.97 -17.39 8.32
C VAL A 105 -6.50 -16.10 8.92
N ILE A 106 -6.06 -15.72 10.13
CA ILE A 106 -6.51 -14.48 10.79
C ILE A 106 -6.25 -13.26 9.91
N PHE A 107 -5.03 -13.14 9.37
CA PHE A 107 -4.68 -12.01 8.51
C PHE A 107 -5.44 -12.02 7.16
N SER A 108 -5.69 -13.20 6.58
CA SER A 108 -6.48 -13.31 5.35
C SER A 108 -7.94 -12.89 5.59
N VAL A 109 -8.52 -13.25 6.75
CA VAL A 109 -9.87 -12.84 7.14
C VAL A 109 -9.94 -11.33 7.37
N LEU A 110 -8.95 -10.76 8.07
CA LEU A 110 -8.84 -9.31 8.31
C LEU A 110 -8.75 -8.53 6.99
N TRP A 111 -7.92 -8.99 6.06
CA TRP A 111 -7.84 -8.42 4.70
C TRP A 111 -9.21 -8.48 3.99
N GLY A 112 -9.86 -9.64 3.98
CA GLY A 112 -11.17 -9.80 3.35
C GLY A 112 -12.24 -8.88 3.95
N LEU A 113 -12.25 -8.73 5.28
CA LEU A 113 -13.17 -7.82 5.97
C LEU A 113 -12.99 -6.37 5.52
N THR A 114 -11.74 -5.94 5.32
CA THR A 114 -11.41 -4.57 4.88
C THR A 114 -11.86 -4.32 3.44
N VAL A 115 -11.64 -5.29 2.55
CA VAL A 115 -12.11 -5.23 1.17
C VAL A 115 -13.64 -5.16 1.13
N CYS A 116 -14.33 -5.97 1.94
CA CYS A 116 -15.79 -5.97 2.03
C CYS A 116 -16.35 -4.68 2.64
N ALA A 117 -15.67 -4.11 3.65
CA ALA A 117 -16.13 -2.89 4.34
C ALA A 117 -16.22 -1.67 3.41
N THR A 118 -15.47 -1.65 2.30
CA THR A 118 -15.48 -0.54 1.34
C THR A 118 -16.55 -0.69 0.25
N ILE A 119 -17.18 -1.87 0.10
CA ILE A 119 -18.23 -2.10 -0.92
C ILE A 119 -19.41 -1.12 -0.80
N PRO A 120 -19.93 -0.77 0.40
CA PRO A 120 -21.03 0.20 0.51
C PRO A 120 -20.73 1.58 -0.08
N LEU A 121 -19.45 1.93 -0.31
CA LEU A 121 -19.09 3.17 -1.00
C LEU A 121 -19.57 3.20 -2.46
N VAL A 122 -19.89 2.06 -3.08
CA VAL A 122 -20.45 2.02 -4.44
C VAL A 122 -21.75 2.83 -4.55
N TYR A 123 -22.57 2.86 -3.49
CA TYR A 123 -23.81 3.63 -3.46
C TYR A 123 -23.58 5.14 -3.53
N THR A 124 -22.37 5.61 -3.20
CA THR A 124 -22.02 7.02 -3.36
C THR A 124 -21.86 7.42 -4.84
N VAL A 125 -21.53 6.45 -5.71
CA VAL A 125 -21.27 6.63 -7.15
C VAL A 125 -22.44 6.15 -8.02
N ALA A 126 -23.20 5.15 -7.56
CA ALA A 126 -24.23 4.44 -8.33
C ALA A 126 -25.60 5.12 -8.38
N VAL A 127 -25.90 5.99 -7.41
CA VAL A 127 -27.21 6.65 -7.37
C VAL A 127 -27.16 7.83 -8.34
N PRO A 128 -28.03 7.87 -9.38
CA PRO A 128 -28.12 9.01 -10.28
C PRO A 128 -28.29 10.24 -9.41
N ALA A 129 -27.54 11.30 -9.72
CA ALA A 129 -27.62 12.59 -9.06
C ALA A 129 -29.05 12.83 -8.56
N LEU A 130 -29.21 12.86 -7.23
CA LEU A 130 -30.42 13.41 -6.63
C LEU A 130 -30.73 14.71 -7.38
N PRO A 131 -32.01 15.04 -7.62
CA PRO A 131 -32.36 16.25 -8.33
C PRO A 131 -31.56 17.42 -7.77
N ALA A 132 -31.06 18.29 -8.67
CA ALA A 132 -30.12 19.39 -8.37
C ALA A 132 -30.58 20.34 -7.24
N SER A 133 -31.80 20.16 -6.72
CA SER A 133 -32.32 20.77 -5.50
C SER A 133 -31.67 20.28 -4.20
N VAL A 134 -31.07 19.08 -4.17
CA VAL A 134 -30.48 18.47 -2.94
C VAL A 134 -28.95 18.61 -2.88
N CYS A 135 -28.27 18.60 -4.04
CA CYS A 135 -26.85 18.90 -4.18
C CYS A 135 -26.73 20.30 -4.80
N ARG A 136 -26.57 21.36 -3.98
CA ARG A 136 -26.43 22.74 -4.47
C ARG A 136 -25.11 22.89 -5.23
N LEU A 137 -25.17 22.89 -6.56
CA LEU A 137 -24.19 23.53 -7.42
C LEU A 137 -24.24 25.03 -7.14
N TYR A 138 -23.29 25.54 -6.36
CA TYR A 138 -23.17 26.97 -6.13
C TYR A 138 -22.35 27.58 -7.28
N ILE A 139 -23.06 28.12 -8.28
CA ILE A 139 -22.44 28.99 -9.29
C ILE A 139 -22.53 30.41 -8.74
N GLU A 140 -21.53 30.82 -7.96
CA GLU A 140 -21.35 32.23 -7.63
C GLU A 140 -20.44 32.88 -8.67
N GLY A 141 -20.79 34.12 -9.04
CA GLY A 141 -20.34 34.84 -10.22
C GLY A 141 -18.87 34.69 -10.66
N SER A 142 -18.69 34.70 -11.98
CA SER A 142 -17.48 35.12 -12.71
C SER A 142 -16.19 34.28 -12.60
N HIS A 143 -16.22 33.06 -12.04
CA HIS A 143 -15.10 32.12 -12.17
C HIS A 143 -15.56 30.72 -12.68
N PRO A 144 -14.94 30.15 -13.73
CA PRO A 144 -15.36 28.89 -14.34
C PRO A 144 -14.79 27.69 -13.58
N ILE A 145 -14.98 27.64 -12.26
CA ILE A 145 -14.59 26.48 -11.44
C ILE A 145 -15.86 25.89 -10.85
N VAL A 146 -16.38 24.88 -11.55
CA VAL A 146 -17.51 24.08 -11.09
C VAL A 146 -17.03 23.20 -9.93
N PHE A 147 -17.35 23.61 -8.70
CA PHE A 147 -17.15 22.78 -7.54
C PHE A 147 -18.33 21.80 -7.43
N ILE A 148 -18.07 20.50 -7.63
CA ILE A 148 -19.00 19.44 -7.22
C ILE A 148 -18.95 19.40 -5.69
N THR A 149 -19.84 20.18 -5.07
CA THR A 149 -20.15 20.12 -3.65
C THR A 149 -20.78 18.76 -3.36
N SER A 150 -20.05 17.92 -2.64
CA SER A 150 -20.56 16.67 -2.08
C SER A 150 -21.84 16.93 -1.30
N CYS A 151 -22.91 16.19 -1.61
CA CYS A 151 -24.17 16.24 -0.86
C CYS A 151 -23.88 16.06 0.65
N PRO A 152 -24.40 16.93 1.54
CA PRO A 152 -23.99 17.02 2.95
C PRO A 152 -24.29 15.78 3.80
N GLU A 153 -25.14 14.85 3.35
CA GLU A 153 -25.47 13.63 4.10
C GLU A 153 -24.55 12.44 3.80
N ARG A 154 -23.69 12.52 2.77
CA ARG A 154 -22.79 11.43 2.35
C ARG A 154 -21.34 11.44 2.87
N PRO A 155 -20.76 12.53 3.44
CA PRO A 155 -19.37 12.49 3.89
C PRO A 155 -19.20 11.66 5.16
N VAL A 156 -20.20 11.59 6.05
CA VAL A 156 -20.08 10.89 7.34
C VAL A 156 -19.89 9.38 7.17
N LEU A 157 -20.69 8.73 6.32
CA LEU A 157 -20.53 7.30 6.05
C LEU A 157 -19.17 7.00 5.41
N ALA A 158 -18.74 7.82 4.44
CA ALA A 158 -17.43 7.67 3.82
C ALA A 158 -16.30 7.84 4.85
N MET A 159 -16.39 8.83 5.74
CA MET A 159 -15.45 9.05 6.83
C MET A 159 -15.39 7.87 7.80
N ILE A 160 -16.54 7.35 8.24
CA ILE A 160 -16.60 6.18 9.13
C ILE A 160 -15.88 4.98 8.49
N LEU A 161 -16.13 4.73 7.20
CA LEU A 161 -15.51 3.63 6.48
C LEU A 161 -13.99 3.82 6.29
N LEU A 162 -13.54 5.06 6.03
CA LEU A 162 -12.12 5.39 5.96
C LEU A 162 -11.40 5.26 7.31
N ILE A 163 -12.04 5.66 8.41
CA ILE A 163 -11.51 5.48 9.77
C ILE A 163 -11.39 4.00 10.12
N LEU A 164 -12.37 3.18 9.75
CA LEU A 164 -12.34 1.74 9.95
C LEU A 164 -11.18 1.10 9.15
N MET A 165 -10.97 1.56 7.91
CA MET A 165 -9.83 1.13 7.08
C MET A 165 -8.47 1.51 7.69
N ALA A 166 -8.32 2.74 8.19
CA ALA A 166 -7.09 3.16 8.88
C ALA A 166 -6.85 2.34 10.15
N THR A 167 -7.90 2.11 10.94
CA THR A 167 -7.82 1.31 12.16
C THR A 167 -7.40 -0.11 11.85
N HIS A 168 -7.94 -0.70 10.78
CA HIS A 168 -7.50 -2.00 10.30
C HIS A 168 -6.01 -2.02 9.91
N HIS A 169 -5.54 -1.04 9.12
CA HIS A 169 -4.11 -0.95 8.75
C HIS A 169 -3.20 -0.86 9.98
N ILE A 170 -3.60 -0.10 11.00
CA ILE A 170 -2.87 0.03 12.26
C ILE A 170 -2.88 -1.28 13.05
N LEU A 171 -4.05 -1.91 13.20
CA LEU A 171 -4.18 -3.17 13.94
C LEU A 171 -3.35 -4.29 13.30
N VAL A 172 -3.44 -4.43 11.97
CA VAL A 172 -2.64 -5.41 11.22
C VAL A 172 -1.16 -5.15 11.44
N PHE A 173 -0.70 -3.90 11.36
CA PHE A 173 0.69 -3.55 11.62
C PHE A 173 1.14 -3.86 13.04
N ILE A 174 0.32 -3.54 14.04
CA ILE A 174 0.62 -3.83 15.46
C ILE A 174 0.72 -5.33 15.67
N SER A 175 -0.24 -6.11 15.16
CA SER A 175 -0.22 -7.57 15.26
C SER A 175 1.02 -8.17 14.61
N ILE A 176 1.40 -7.69 13.43
CA ILE A 176 2.62 -8.13 12.73
C ILE A 176 3.87 -7.76 13.52
N SER A 177 3.96 -6.51 13.99
CA SER A 177 5.12 -6.02 14.74
C SER A 177 5.30 -6.76 16.05
N HIS A 178 4.21 -7.00 16.78
CA HIS A 178 4.22 -7.77 18.02
C HIS A 178 4.75 -9.18 17.79
N GLU A 179 4.29 -9.85 16.73
CA GLU A 179 4.71 -11.21 16.40
C GLU A 179 6.18 -11.27 15.92
N LEU A 180 6.63 -10.29 15.12
CA LEU A 180 8.03 -10.19 14.72
C LEU A 180 8.95 -10.01 15.93
N LEU A 181 8.49 -9.31 16.97
CA LEU A 181 9.29 -9.08 18.16
C LEU A 181 9.19 -10.20 19.20
N SER A 182 8.03 -10.83 19.37
CA SER A 182 7.87 -11.95 20.29
C SER A 182 8.77 -13.13 19.90
N ASN A 183 9.00 -13.32 18.60
CA ASN A 183 9.87 -14.38 18.11
C ASN A 183 11.38 -14.03 18.16
N ASN A 184 11.73 -12.75 18.38
CA ASN A 184 13.13 -12.28 18.36
C ASN A 184 13.64 -11.71 19.69
N THR A 185 12.78 -11.43 20.67
CA THR A 185 13.19 -10.80 21.94
C THR A 185 12.56 -11.47 23.15
N HIS A 186 13.39 -11.86 24.13
CA HIS A 186 12.91 -12.14 25.49
C HIS A 186 12.36 -10.83 26.08
N ALA A 187 11.10 -10.85 26.50
CA ALA A 187 10.29 -9.69 26.89
C ALA A 187 11.00 -8.74 27.88
N GLY A 188 11.07 -7.45 27.54
CA GLY A 188 11.61 -6.40 28.41
C GLY A 188 11.66 -5.02 27.74
N ALA A 189 12.09 -3.98 28.47
CA ALA A 189 12.17 -2.57 28.06
C ALA A 189 12.92 -2.30 26.73
N GLY A 190 13.65 -3.30 26.21
CA GLY A 190 14.22 -3.29 24.85
C GLY A 190 13.20 -3.41 23.73
N TYR A 191 11.97 -3.88 23.98
CA TYR A 191 10.90 -4.09 22.98
C TYR A 191 10.61 -2.82 22.16
N MET A 192 10.36 -1.69 22.82
CA MET A 192 10.08 -0.42 22.14
C MET A 192 11.30 0.08 21.36
N ARG A 193 12.50 -0.08 21.92
CA ARG A 193 13.75 0.29 21.23
C ARG A 193 13.98 -0.59 20.00
N THR A 194 13.70 -1.88 20.07
CA THR A 194 13.81 -2.83 18.96
C THR A 194 12.73 -2.57 17.91
N LEU A 195 11.51 -2.17 18.30
CA LEU A 195 10.49 -1.69 17.35
C LEU A 195 11.02 -0.52 16.53
N PHE A 196 11.44 0.57 17.18
CA PHE A 196 11.82 1.79 16.47
C PHE A 196 13.17 1.69 15.74
N THR A 197 14.12 0.91 16.28
CA THR A 197 15.51 0.88 15.74
C THR A 197 15.78 -0.36 14.90
N GLY A 198 15.01 -1.43 15.07
CA GLY A 198 15.29 -2.75 14.49
C GLY A 198 16.62 -3.35 14.96
N ASN A 199 17.17 -2.89 16.09
CA ASN A 199 18.45 -3.37 16.61
C ASN A 199 18.25 -4.75 17.25
N GLY A 200 19.07 -5.73 16.83
CA GLY A 200 18.98 -7.12 17.29
C GLY A 200 18.17 -8.05 16.39
N LEU A 201 17.55 -7.56 15.31
CA LEU A 201 16.88 -8.39 14.30
C LEU A 201 17.83 -8.77 13.16
N LEU A 202 17.62 -9.95 12.57
CA LEU A 202 18.24 -10.35 11.30
C LEU A 202 18.03 -9.26 10.24
N PRO A 203 18.99 -9.02 9.33
CA PRO A 203 18.93 -7.95 8.32
C PRO A 203 17.62 -7.94 7.52
N VAL A 204 17.08 -9.13 7.23
CA VAL A 204 15.79 -9.32 6.52
C VAL A 204 14.62 -8.77 7.32
N SER A 205 14.51 -9.19 8.58
CA SER A 205 13.41 -8.79 9.46
C SER A 205 13.51 -7.30 9.81
N LYS A 206 14.73 -6.77 9.91
CA LYS A 206 14.97 -5.34 10.09
C LYS A 206 14.51 -4.52 8.89
N SER A 207 14.86 -4.95 7.67
CA SER A 207 14.42 -4.30 6.43
C SER A 207 12.89 -4.34 6.28
N LEU A 208 12.29 -5.48 6.62
CA LEU A 208 10.85 -5.68 6.56
C LEU A 208 10.10 -4.82 7.59
N LEU A 209 10.60 -4.74 8.83
CA LEU A 209 10.03 -3.90 9.89
C LEU A 209 10.11 -2.41 9.52
N ARG A 210 11.26 -1.94 9.05
CA ARG A 210 11.45 -0.54 8.66
C ARG A 210 10.58 -0.15 7.46
N SER A 211 10.46 -1.05 6.48
CA SER A 211 9.61 -0.82 5.32
C SER A 211 8.12 -0.88 5.68
N GLY A 212 7.72 -1.76 6.60
CA GLY A 212 6.37 -1.83 7.15
C GLY A 212 5.98 -0.58 7.94
N GLN A 213 6.90 -0.06 8.77
CA GLN A 213 6.72 1.21 9.50
C GLN A 213 6.54 2.38 8.55
N LEU A 214 7.38 2.49 7.53
CA LEU A 214 7.30 3.57 6.56
C LEU A 214 5.97 3.49 5.77
N TYR A 215 5.56 2.29 5.36
CA TYR A 215 4.26 2.07 4.72
C TYR A 215 3.10 2.49 5.61
N VAL A 216 3.06 2.05 6.86
CA VAL A 216 1.95 2.33 7.76
C VAL A 216 1.89 3.80 8.14
N SER A 217 3.04 4.40 8.42
CA SER A 217 3.14 5.84 8.69
C SER A 217 2.60 6.67 7.52
N VAL A 218 3.03 6.36 6.28
CA VAL A 218 2.55 7.07 5.10
C VAL A 218 1.07 6.79 4.83
N SER A 219 0.63 5.53 4.89
CA SER A 219 -0.77 5.17 4.60
C SER A 219 -1.73 5.77 5.64
N VAL A 220 -1.40 5.70 6.93
CA VAL A 220 -2.20 6.34 7.99
C VAL A 220 -2.22 7.86 7.82
N GLY A 221 -1.06 8.47 7.49
CA GLY A 221 -0.98 9.90 7.20
C GLY A 221 -1.83 10.32 6.00
N LEU A 222 -1.82 9.51 4.93
CA LEU A 222 -2.63 9.72 3.73
C LEU A 222 -4.13 9.59 4.04
N VAL A 223 -4.56 8.58 4.80
CA VAL A 223 -5.97 8.44 5.21
C VAL A 223 -6.40 9.60 6.12
N PHE A 224 -5.55 10.02 7.05
CA PHE A 224 -5.86 11.18 7.91
C PHE A 224 -6.01 12.47 7.09
N ALA A 225 -5.12 12.71 6.14
CA ALA A 225 -5.24 13.82 5.20
C ALA A 225 -6.51 13.71 4.34
N THR A 226 -6.90 12.50 3.92
CA THR A 226 -8.19 12.27 3.25
C THR A 226 -9.35 12.73 4.13
N ILE A 227 -9.38 12.33 5.40
CA ILE A 227 -10.43 12.74 6.35
C ILE A 227 -10.49 14.27 6.48
N LEU A 228 -9.35 14.95 6.65
CA LEU A 228 -9.31 16.41 6.75
C LEU A 228 -9.82 17.10 5.47
N ILE A 229 -9.44 16.59 4.30
CA ILE A 229 -9.87 17.15 3.00
C ILE A 229 -11.37 16.93 2.78
N TYR A 230 -11.92 15.78 3.20
CA TYR A 230 -13.36 15.55 3.18
C TYR A 230 -14.09 16.44 4.19
N TRP A 231 -13.46 16.82 5.31
CA TRP A 231 -14.05 17.69 6.34
C TRP A 231 -14.19 19.15 5.88
N GLU A 232 -13.17 19.68 5.21
CA GLU A 232 -13.12 21.06 4.73
C GLU A 232 -14.15 21.36 3.61
N ALA A 233 -14.85 20.34 3.09
CA ALA A 233 -15.89 20.44 2.06
C ALA A 233 -15.49 21.21 0.77
N GLY A 234 -14.19 21.44 0.55
CA GLY A 234 -13.66 22.10 -0.64
C GLY A 234 -13.45 21.13 -1.81
N GLY A 235 -13.31 21.65 -3.03
CA GLY A 235 -13.10 20.84 -4.25
C GLY A 235 -11.82 19.99 -4.30
N TRP A 236 -10.96 20.11 -3.29
CA TRP A 236 -9.69 19.38 -3.20
C TRP A 236 -9.86 17.87 -3.07
N TRP A 237 -11.03 17.39 -2.61
CA TRP A 237 -11.30 15.95 -2.44
C TRP A 237 -11.13 15.15 -3.74
N MET A 238 -11.51 15.73 -4.88
CA MET A 238 -11.41 15.06 -6.18
C MET A 238 -9.95 14.90 -6.62
N LEU A 239 -9.13 15.94 -6.40
CA LEU A 239 -7.69 15.87 -6.65
C LEU A 239 -7.01 14.86 -5.73
N TRP A 240 -7.36 14.90 -4.44
CA TRP A 240 -6.79 14.02 -3.42
C TRP A 240 -7.16 12.55 -3.64
N SER A 241 -8.38 12.28 -4.10
CA SER A 241 -8.88 10.93 -4.37
C SER A 241 -8.01 10.13 -5.34
N ALA A 242 -7.32 10.79 -6.27
CA ALA A 242 -6.38 10.14 -7.18
C ALA A 242 -4.94 10.09 -6.63
N ILE A 243 -4.52 11.12 -5.88
CA ILE A 243 -3.16 11.19 -5.33
C ILE A 243 -2.95 10.13 -4.25
N HIS A 244 -3.94 9.93 -3.37
CA HIS A 244 -3.86 8.99 -2.25
C HIS A 244 -3.58 7.55 -2.72
N PRO A 245 -4.41 6.90 -3.57
CA PRO A 245 -4.15 5.55 -4.05
C PRO A 245 -2.88 5.45 -4.89
N ALA A 246 -2.53 6.49 -5.65
CA ALA A 246 -1.29 6.52 -6.42
C ALA A 246 -0.06 6.43 -5.51
N ALA A 247 -0.04 7.23 -4.44
CA ALA A 247 1.05 7.26 -3.47
C ALA A 247 1.17 5.92 -2.72
N GLU A 248 0.05 5.34 -2.27
CA GLU A 248 0.03 4.02 -1.61
C GLU A 248 0.55 2.91 -2.53
N CYS A 249 0.10 2.89 -3.80
CA CYS A 249 0.54 1.91 -4.79
C CYS A 249 2.03 2.05 -5.09
N ILE A 250 2.53 3.27 -5.38
CA ILE A 250 3.96 3.52 -5.62
C ILE A 250 4.79 3.03 -4.43
N LEU A 251 4.37 3.37 -3.21
CA LEU A 251 5.11 3.00 -2.01
C LEU A 251 5.14 1.48 -1.80
N SER A 252 3.98 0.83 -1.89
CA SER A 252 3.90 -0.62 -1.77
C SER A 252 4.72 -1.29 -2.86
N CYS A 253 4.58 -0.87 -4.12
CA CYS A 253 5.31 -1.44 -5.24
C CYS A 253 6.83 -1.26 -5.11
N ARG A 254 7.30 -0.08 -4.68
CA ARG A 254 8.73 0.16 -4.41
C ARG A 254 9.28 -0.78 -3.36
N VAL A 255 8.60 -0.91 -2.23
CA VAL A 255 9.03 -1.83 -1.17
C VAL A 255 9.01 -3.28 -1.67
N PHE A 256 8.00 -3.67 -2.46
CA PHE A 256 7.90 -5.03 -3.02
C PHE A 256 9.12 -5.36 -3.88
N ARG A 257 9.41 -4.46 -4.82
CA ARG A 257 10.52 -4.59 -5.76
C ARG A 257 11.86 -4.63 -5.02
N THR A 258 12.10 -3.70 -4.09
CA THR A 258 13.34 -3.69 -3.32
C THR A 258 13.55 -5.00 -2.58
N LEU A 259 12.51 -5.60 -2.02
CA LEU A 259 12.61 -6.89 -1.34
C LEU A 259 12.94 -8.03 -2.32
N LEU A 260 12.25 -8.09 -3.47
CA LEU A 260 12.52 -9.11 -4.49
C LEU A 260 13.94 -9.03 -5.07
N LEU A 261 14.46 -7.81 -5.28
CA LEU A 261 15.81 -7.58 -5.77
C LEU A 261 16.89 -7.78 -4.69
N SER A 262 16.53 -7.65 -3.42
CA SER A 262 17.47 -7.84 -2.30
C SER A 262 17.61 -9.29 -1.87
N GLU A 263 16.60 -10.14 -2.11
CA GLU A 263 16.58 -11.55 -1.72
C GLU A 263 17.82 -12.36 -2.19
N PRO A 264 18.33 -12.21 -3.44
CA PRO A 264 19.51 -12.96 -3.89
C PRO A 264 20.81 -12.50 -3.22
N LYS A 265 21.01 -11.17 -3.11
CA LYS A 265 22.18 -10.57 -2.41
C LYS A 265 22.22 -10.98 -0.94
N LEU A 266 21.04 -11.15 -0.36
CA LEU A 266 20.87 -11.59 1.00
C LEU A 266 21.14 -13.09 1.17
N GLY A 267 20.73 -13.94 0.23
CA GLY A 267 21.08 -15.35 0.21
C GLY A 267 22.59 -15.57 0.13
N GLU A 268 23.26 -14.86 -0.79
CA GLU A 268 24.71 -14.91 -0.97
C GLU A 268 25.46 -14.39 0.26
N SER A 269 25.01 -13.28 0.87
CA SER A 269 25.64 -12.76 2.09
C SER A 269 25.41 -13.64 3.32
N ILE A 270 24.24 -14.28 3.47
CA ILE A 270 24.00 -15.26 4.54
C ILE A 270 24.89 -16.49 4.38
N GLU A 271 25.08 -16.96 3.15
CA GLU A 271 25.98 -18.06 2.84
C GLU A 271 27.44 -17.69 3.14
N LEU A 272 27.88 -16.48 2.75
CA LEU A 272 29.20 -15.93 3.08
C LEU A 272 29.45 -15.79 4.58
N ILE A 273 28.46 -15.28 5.34
CA ILE A 273 28.53 -15.16 6.80
C ILE A 273 28.68 -16.55 7.43
N ARG A 274 27.85 -17.51 7.02
CA ARG A 274 27.91 -18.88 7.53
C ARG A 274 29.24 -19.56 7.21
N THR A 275 29.82 -19.30 6.04
CA THR A 275 31.11 -19.89 5.63
C THR A 275 32.25 -19.31 6.47
N LYS A 276 32.25 -17.99 6.69
CA LYS A 276 33.26 -17.30 7.48
C LYS A 276 33.23 -17.68 8.96
N ASP A 277 32.04 -17.81 9.55
CA ASP A 277 31.88 -18.24 10.94
C ASP A 277 32.36 -19.70 11.13
N VAL A 278 32.13 -20.57 10.15
CA VAL A 278 32.64 -21.95 10.16
C VAL A 278 34.16 -21.98 10.00
N GLU A 279 34.74 -21.17 9.11
CA GLU A 279 36.19 -21.05 8.95
C GLU A 279 36.87 -20.51 10.22
N GLU A 280 36.30 -19.51 10.89
CA GLU A 280 36.81 -18.98 12.16
C GLU A 280 36.71 -20.02 13.29
N MET A 281 35.63 -20.80 13.35
CA MET A 281 35.49 -21.90 14.31
C MET A 281 36.49 -23.04 14.05
N VAL A 282 36.72 -23.39 12.79
CA VAL A 282 37.69 -24.43 12.40
C VAL A 282 39.12 -23.98 12.69
N MET A 283 39.48 -22.73 12.38
CA MET A 283 40.78 -22.15 12.70
C MET A 283 41.04 -22.12 14.22
N ALA A 284 40.04 -21.71 15.01
CA ALA A 284 40.14 -21.72 16.47
C ALA A 284 40.26 -23.15 17.04
N ALA A 285 39.68 -24.16 16.38
CA ALA A 285 39.83 -25.56 16.77
C ALA A 285 41.24 -26.10 16.43
N ILE A 286 41.77 -25.76 15.26
CA ILE A 286 43.13 -26.13 14.83
C ILE A 286 44.18 -25.53 15.77
N ASP A 287 44.04 -24.26 16.17
CA ASP A 287 44.95 -23.61 17.12
C ASP A 287 44.94 -24.27 18.51
N ARG A 288 43.78 -24.78 18.95
CA ARG A 288 43.67 -25.52 20.23
C ARG A 288 44.36 -26.89 20.17
N VAL A 289 44.33 -27.55 19.03
CA VAL A 289 45.02 -28.84 18.82
C VAL A 289 46.54 -28.61 18.76
N ASN A 290 46.99 -27.62 17.99
CA ASN A 290 48.41 -27.28 17.88
C ASN A 290 49.04 -26.78 19.20
N ASN A 291 48.25 -26.15 20.08
CA ASN A 291 48.71 -25.77 21.42
C ASN A 291 48.70 -26.93 22.42
N ARG A 292 47.96 -28.03 22.17
CA ARG A 292 48.01 -29.23 23.01
C ARG A 292 49.21 -30.12 22.73
N GLU A 293 49.71 -30.16 21.50
CA GLU A 293 50.87 -30.97 21.12
C GLU A 293 52.22 -30.33 21.51
N ARG A 294 52.18 -29.11 22.07
CA ARG A 294 53.37 -28.35 22.47
C ARG A 294 53.68 -28.41 23.98
N CYS A 295 52.89 -29.17 24.74
CA CYS A 295 53.13 -29.54 26.15
C CYS A 295 53.46 -31.03 26.25
#